data_AF-A0A7V8EIT0-F1
#
_entry.id   AF-A0A7V8EIT0-F1
#
_cell.length_a   1.000
_cell.length_b   1.000
_cell.length_c   1.000
_cell.angle_alpha   90.00
_cell.angle_beta   90.00
_cell.angle_gamma   90.00
#
_symmetry.space_group_name_H-M   'P 1'
#
loop_
_entity.id
_entity.type
_entity.pdbx_description
1 polymer ?
#
loop_
_entity_poly.entity_id
_entity_poly.type
_entity_poly.pdbx_seq_one_letter_code
_entity_poly.pdbx_strand_id
1 'polypeptide(L)'
;MTSKDRFTTPYKVFLGQLCRPFAYLAIRHEHKKIMDWFFPGILVGLSAIVLLAWGEKINLYGSSGVLSKILSFIQNLPGFYIAALAAIATFGRSDIDSIIPAPTPLITEFRGGEEQEVALTRRRFLSMMFAFLTAECVIIILGSIGLLTLAGDLDKSSIPYASTIGAAAFLLIMLFFFQMILTTFWGLYYLGDKVHKVD
;
A
#
# COMPACT_ATOMS: atom_id res chain seq x y z
N MET A 1 12.21 -16.42 -38.63
CA MET A 1 12.21 -17.33 -37.46
C MET A 1 11.31 -16.73 -36.40
N THR A 2 10.01 -17.05 -36.54
CA THR A 2 9.21 -17.93 -35.66
C THR A 2 8.64 -17.20 -34.44
N SER A 3 7.49 -16.61 -34.72
CA SER A 3 6.44 -16.13 -33.82
C SER A 3 5.95 -17.22 -32.84
N LYS A 4 6.81 -17.67 -31.92
CA LYS A 4 6.47 -18.74 -30.96
C LYS A 4 6.55 -18.34 -29.48
N ASP A 5 7.04 -17.14 -29.16
CA ASP A 5 7.13 -16.64 -27.76
C ASP A 5 6.01 -15.68 -27.35
N ARG A 6 4.96 -15.52 -28.17
CA ARG A 6 3.83 -14.64 -27.87
C ARG A 6 2.80 -15.23 -26.90
N PHE A 7 3.10 -16.39 -26.32
CA PHE A 7 2.22 -17.12 -25.39
C PHE A 7 3.02 -17.64 -24.19
N THR A 8 3.70 -16.75 -23.48
CA THR A 8 3.91 -16.97 -22.04
C THR A 8 2.52 -17.02 -21.39
N THR A 9 2.05 -18.24 -21.17
CA THR A 9 0.77 -18.69 -20.58
C THR A 9 -0.24 -17.59 -20.20
N PRO A 10 -1.44 -17.53 -20.81
CA PRO A 10 -2.39 -16.42 -20.64
C PRO A 10 -2.75 -16.14 -19.18
N TYR A 11 -2.75 -17.16 -18.31
CA TYR A 11 -2.96 -17.00 -16.88
C TYR A 11 -1.84 -16.18 -16.19
N LYS A 12 -0.59 -16.31 -16.60
CA LYS A 12 0.54 -15.56 -16.02
C LYS A 12 0.44 -14.08 -16.36
N VAL A 13 0.03 -13.77 -17.60
CA VAL A 13 -0.22 -12.39 -18.04
C VAL A 13 -1.38 -11.79 -17.25
N PHE A 14 -2.48 -12.52 -17.10
CA PHE A 14 -3.64 -12.07 -16.33
C PHE A 14 -3.34 -11.87 -14.84
N LEU A 15 -2.66 -12.83 -14.20
CA LEU A 15 -2.23 -12.69 -12.81
C LEU A 15 -1.25 -11.53 -12.63
N GLY A 16 -0.35 -11.36 -13.60
CA GLY A 16 0.54 -10.21 -13.66
C GLY A 16 -0.21 -8.88 -13.71
N GLN A 17 -1.31 -8.80 -14.48
CA GLN A 17 -2.18 -7.61 -14.54
C GLN A 17 -2.87 -7.33 -13.20
N LEU A 18 -3.41 -8.36 -12.53
CA LEU A 18 -4.05 -8.22 -11.22
C LEU A 18 -3.08 -7.72 -10.13
N CYS A 19 -1.82 -8.14 -10.20
CA CYS A 19 -0.78 -7.72 -9.27
C CYS A 19 -0.10 -6.39 -9.64
N ARG A 20 -0.42 -5.77 -10.79
CA ARG A 20 0.19 -4.50 -11.21
C ARG A 20 0.04 -3.35 -10.21
N PRO A 21 -1.05 -3.20 -9.45
CA PRO A 21 -1.12 -2.16 -8.42
C PRO A 21 0.03 -2.22 -7.41
N PHE A 22 0.57 -3.41 -7.13
CA PHE A 22 1.71 -3.59 -6.23
C PHE A 22 3.08 -3.28 -6.86
N ALA A 23 3.13 -2.94 -8.15
CA ALA A 23 4.37 -2.58 -8.84
C ALA A 23 5.06 -1.34 -8.23
N TYR A 24 4.31 -0.50 -7.49
CA TYR A 24 4.89 0.58 -6.70
C TYR A 24 5.97 0.09 -5.72
N LEU A 25 5.79 -1.08 -5.09
CA LEU A 25 6.77 -1.62 -4.15
C LEU A 25 8.10 -1.97 -4.82
N ALA A 26 8.09 -2.27 -6.12
CA ALA A 26 9.28 -2.60 -6.89
C ALA A 26 10.11 -1.38 -7.32
N ILE A 27 9.61 -0.15 -7.11
CA ILE A 27 10.37 1.07 -7.40
C ILE A 27 11.61 1.13 -6.51
N ARG A 28 12.76 1.44 -7.10
CA ARG A 28 14.03 1.62 -6.40
C ARG A 28 14.30 3.11 -6.20
N HIS A 29 14.43 3.51 -4.94
CA HIS A 29 14.79 4.86 -4.53
C HIS A 29 15.36 4.80 -3.10
N GLU A 30 16.38 5.60 -2.80
CA GLU A 30 17.17 5.50 -1.55
C GLU A 30 16.31 5.54 -0.29
N HIS A 31 15.37 6.50 -0.23
CA HIS A 31 14.50 6.68 0.94
C HIS A 31 13.22 5.83 0.92
N LYS A 32 12.95 5.08 -0.15
CA LYS A 32 11.65 4.40 -0.30
C LYS A 32 11.48 3.23 0.66
N LYS A 33 12.52 2.41 0.85
CA LYS A 33 12.49 1.32 1.83
C LYS A 33 12.33 1.83 3.26
N ILE A 34 12.87 3.02 3.54
CA ILE A 34 12.76 3.67 4.84
C ILE A 34 11.29 4.09 5.06
N MET A 35 10.67 4.70 4.06
CA MET A 35 9.27 5.14 4.13
C MET A 35 8.27 3.97 4.16
N ASP A 36 8.46 2.96 3.32
CA ASP A 36 7.47 1.88 3.17
C ASP A 36 7.55 0.83 4.27
N TRP A 37 8.70 0.67 4.95
CA TRP A 37 8.91 -0.43 5.90
C TRP A 37 9.51 0.00 7.24
N PHE A 38 10.53 0.87 7.24
CA PHE A 38 11.21 1.25 8.49
C PHE A 38 10.31 2.12 9.38
N PHE A 39 9.73 3.20 8.85
CA PHE A 39 8.82 4.06 9.61
C PHE A 39 7.54 3.34 10.04
N PRO A 40 6.83 2.58 9.18
CA PRO A 40 5.71 1.73 9.60
C PRO A 40 6.11 0.73 10.68
N GLY A 41 7.28 0.11 10.55
CA GLY A 41 7.80 -0.85 11.53
C GLY A 41 8.01 -0.22 12.91
N ILE A 42 8.55 1.01 12.98
CA ILE A 42 8.67 1.75 14.24
C ILE A 42 7.28 2.01 14.85
N LEU A 43 6.32 2.49 14.06
CA LEU A 43 4.97 2.79 14.54
C LEU A 43 4.24 1.52 15.02
N VAL A 44 4.41 0.39 14.34
CA VAL A 44 3.90 -0.91 14.80
C VAL A 44 4.58 -1.36 16.08
N GLY A 45 5.90 -1.17 16.21
CA GLY A 45 6.63 -1.47 17.43
C GLY A 45 6.08 -0.70 18.63
N LEU A 46 5.79 0.59 18.44
CA LEU A 46 5.14 1.41 19.46
C LEU A 46 3.74 0.91 19.79
N SER A 47 2.93 0.58 18.78
CA SER A 47 1.61 -0.03 18.99
C SER A 47 1.70 -1.35 19.75
N ALA A 48 2.69 -2.19 19.46
CA ALA A 48 2.91 -3.45 20.16
C ALA A 48 3.28 -3.23 21.64
N ILE A 49 4.14 -2.24 21.95
CA ILE A 49 4.46 -1.87 23.33
C ILE A 49 3.19 -1.42 24.07
N VAL A 50 2.34 -0.60 23.43
CA VAL A 50 1.06 -0.17 24.01
C VAL A 50 0.13 -1.36 24.27
N LEU A 51 0.06 -2.32 23.35
CA LEU A 51 -0.72 -3.55 23.53
C LEU A 51 -0.19 -4.42 24.67
N LEU A 52 1.14 -4.54 24.83
CA LEU A 52 1.72 -5.32 25.92
C LEU A 52 1.50 -4.64 27.28
N ALA A 53 1.54 -3.32 27.34
CA ALA A 53 1.35 -2.56 28.58
C ALA A 53 -0.12 -2.40 28.99
N TRP A 54 -1.03 -2.26 28.03
CA TRP A 54 -2.44 -1.92 28.29
C TRP A 54 -3.47 -2.76 27.53
N GLY A 55 -3.07 -3.84 26.85
CA GLY A 55 -3.93 -4.61 25.95
C GLY A 55 -5.23 -5.09 26.59
N GLU A 56 -5.21 -5.53 27.85
CA GLU A 56 -6.41 -5.98 28.57
C GLU A 56 -7.45 -4.86 28.78
N LYS A 57 -7.04 -3.59 28.75
CA LYS A 57 -7.91 -2.43 28.92
C LYS A 57 -8.36 -1.83 27.59
N ILE A 58 -7.75 -2.22 26.48
CA ILE A 58 -8.02 -1.65 25.16
C ILE A 58 -9.00 -2.55 24.42
N ASN A 59 -10.13 -1.96 24.03
CA ASN A 59 -11.07 -2.65 23.15
C ASN A 59 -10.51 -2.67 21.71
N LEU A 60 -9.95 -3.80 21.28
CA LEU A 60 -9.39 -3.96 19.93
C LEU A 60 -10.47 -4.33 18.90
N TYR A 61 -11.28 -5.35 19.22
CA TYR A 61 -12.18 -6.01 18.27
C TYR A 61 -13.67 -5.77 18.50
N GLY A 62 -14.04 -5.13 19.60
CA GLY A 62 -15.45 -4.84 19.89
C GLY A 62 -16.06 -3.90 18.84
N SER A 63 -17.39 -3.76 18.87
CA SER A 63 -18.13 -2.93 17.91
C SER A 63 -17.64 -1.48 17.83
N SER A 64 -17.15 -0.92 18.95
CA SER A 64 -16.49 0.41 19.02
C SER A 64 -14.98 0.32 19.27
N GLY A 65 -14.36 -0.81 18.94
CA GLY A 65 -12.94 -1.07 19.13
C GLY A 65 -12.06 -0.31 18.14
N VAL A 66 -10.75 -0.35 18.36
CA VAL A 66 -9.77 0.34 17.51
C VAL A 66 -9.86 -0.10 16.05
N LEU A 67 -10.01 -1.40 15.80
CA LEU A 67 -10.07 -1.94 14.45
C LEU A 67 -11.32 -1.50 13.70
N SER A 68 -12.49 -1.41 14.36
CA SER A 68 -13.72 -0.94 13.72
C SER A 68 -13.64 0.54 13.33
N LYS A 69 -13.01 1.37 14.17
CA LYS A 69 -12.77 2.80 13.86
C LYS A 69 -11.84 2.99 12.66
N ILE A 70 -10.76 2.20 12.60
CA ILE A 70 -9.82 2.23 11.48
C ILE A 70 -10.50 1.75 10.20
N LEU A 71 -11.28 0.68 10.27
CA LEU A 71 -12.08 0.20 9.14
C LEU A 71 -13.02 1.30 8.61
N SER A 72 -13.77 1.98 9.49
CA SER A 72 -14.65 3.08 9.08
C SER A 72 -13.92 4.26 8.44
N PHE A 73 -12.70 4.56 8.90
CA PHE A 73 -11.86 5.59 8.28
C PHE A 73 -11.41 5.19 6.86
N ILE A 74 -10.92 3.95 6.70
CA ILE A 74 -10.31 3.49 5.45
C ILE A 74 -11.36 3.21 4.36
N GLN A 75 -12.59 2.84 4.71
CA GLN A 75 -13.64 2.45 3.76
C GLN A 75 -13.91 3.47 2.65
N ASN A 76 -13.69 4.77 2.90
CA ASN A 76 -13.91 5.83 1.91
C ASN A 76 -12.66 6.13 1.05
N LEU A 77 -11.47 5.72 1.50
CA LEU A 77 -10.19 6.07 0.86
C LEU A 77 -9.97 5.45 -0.53
N PRO A 78 -10.38 4.20 -0.84
CA PRO A 78 -10.26 3.67 -2.20
C PRO A 78 -10.88 4.57 -3.26
N GLY A 79 -12.07 5.13 -2.98
CA GLY A 79 -12.74 6.06 -3.89
C GLY A 79 -11.94 7.34 -4.11
N PHE A 80 -11.37 7.91 -3.05
CA PHE A 80 -10.53 9.11 -3.15
C PHE A 80 -9.23 8.84 -3.93
N TYR A 81 -8.59 7.69 -3.72
CA TYR A 81 -7.37 7.34 -4.46
C TYR A 81 -7.64 7.06 -5.94
N ILE A 82 -8.78 6.43 -6.27
CA ILE A 82 -9.20 6.26 -7.67
C ILE A 82 -9.49 7.62 -8.32
N ALA A 83 -10.13 8.55 -7.60
CA ALA A 83 -10.38 9.90 -8.11
C ALA A 83 -9.07 10.67 -8.36
N ALA A 84 -8.11 10.62 -7.43
CA ALA A 84 -6.79 11.19 -7.60
C ALA A 84 -6.05 10.57 -8.79
N LEU A 85 -6.10 9.24 -8.92
CA LEU A 85 -5.51 8.51 -10.04
C LEU A 85 -6.10 8.95 -11.39
N ALA A 86 -7.42 9.09 -11.48
CA ALA A 86 -8.10 9.55 -12.69
C ALA A 86 -7.72 10.99 -13.05
N ALA A 87 -7.62 11.88 -12.06
CA ALA A 87 -7.14 13.24 -12.26
C ALA A 87 -5.69 13.26 -12.78
N ILE A 88 -4.78 12.52 -12.13
CA ILE A 88 -3.38 12.40 -12.55
C ILE A 88 -3.26 11.78 -13.94
N ALA A 89 -4.12 10.82 -14.31
CA ALA A 89 -4.12 10.21 -15.62
C ALA A 89 -4.58 11.15 -16.74
N THR A 90 -5.45 12.12 -16.42
CA THR A 90 -6.07 13.02 -17.41
C THR A 90 -5.50 14.42 -17.42
N PHE A 91 -4.75 14.84 -16.39
CA PHE A 91 -4.11 16.16 -16.35
C PHE A 91 -3.17 16.35 -17.55
N GLY A 92 -3.53 17.24 -18.48
CA GLY A 92 -2.78 17.49 -19.72
C GLY A 92 -1.62 18.47 -19.60
N ARG A 93 -0.94 18.56 -18.45
CA ARG A 93 0.25 19.42 -18.28
C ARG A 93 1.53 18.65 -18.59
N SER A 94 2.40 19.20 -19.43
CA SER A 94 3.71 18.65 -19.77
C SER A 94 4.63 18.43 -18.56
N ASP A 95 4.47 19.23 -17.52
CA ASP A 95 5.38 19.23 -16.36
C ASP A 95 5.25 17.94 -15.53
N ILE A 96 4.09 17.29 -15.54
CA ILE A 96 3.87 16.00 -14.86
C ILE A 96 4.41 14.82 -15.69
N ASP A 97 4.67 15.03 -16.98
CA ASP A 97 5.32 14.07 -17.88
C ASP A 97 6.84 14.17 -17.86
N SER A 98 7.40 15.15 -17.15
CA SER A 98 8.83 15.24 -16.92
C SER A 98 9.36 14.07 -16.09
N ILE A 99 10.60 13.67 -16.38
CA ILE A 99 11.35 12.72 -15.55
C ILE A 99 11.57 13.36 -14.18
N ILE A 100 11.37 12.60 -13.09
CA ILE A 100 11.66 13.09 -11.75
C ILE A 100 13.18 13.37 -11.65
N PRO A 101 13.61 14.59 -11.27
CA PRO A 101 15.02 14.93 -11.16
C PRO A 101 15.73 14.09 -10.10
N ALA A 102 17.06 14.02 -10.18
CA ALA A 102 17.87 13.17 -9.32
C ALA A 102 17.63 13.44 -7.82
N PRO A 103 17.57 12.40 -6.95
CA PRO A 103 17.66 10.98 -7.29
C PRO A 103 16.37 10.48 -7.96
N THR A 104 16.49 9.98 -9.19
CA THR A 104 15.36 9.57 -10.00
C THR A 104 14.88 8.18 -9.56
N PRO A 105 13.60 8.00 -9.22
CA PRO A 105 13.07 6.68 -8.93
C PRO A 105 13.07 5.81 -10.20
N LEU A 106 13.64 4.62 -10.07
CA LEU A 106 13.82 3.66 -11.16
C LEU A 106 12.85 2.49 -10.99
N ILE A 107 12.33 1.97 -12.09
CA ILE A 107 11.64 0.67 -12.13
C ILE A 107 12.36 -0.25 -13.12
N THR A 108 12.59 -1.50 -12.73
CA THR A 108 13.11 -2.51 -13.65
C THR A 108 11.97 -3.02 -14.52
N GLU A 109 12.07 -2.82 -15.83
CA GLU A 109 11.16 -3.38 -16.82
C GLU A 109 11.87 -4.40 -17.69
N PHE A 110 11.18 -5.50 -18.00
CA PHE A 110 11.58 -6.38 -19.09
C PHE A 110 11.09 -5.79 -20.42
N ARG A 111 12.00 -5.21 -21.20
CA ARG A 111 11.74 -4.79 -22.58
C ARG A 111 12.63 -5.58 -23.51
N GLY A 112 12.02 -6.28 -24.47
CA GLY A 112 12.77 -7.01 -25.50
C GLY A 112 13.59 -8.22 -25.00
N GLY A 113 13.32 -8.74 -23.81
CA GLY A 113 14.05 -9.89 -23.23
C GLY A 113 15.20 -9.51 -22.30
N GLU A 114 15.47 -8.21 -22.10
CA GLU A 114 16.47 -7.70 -21.17
C GLU A 114 15.83 -6.86 -20.05
N GLU A 115 16.41 -6.93 -18.85
CA GLU A 115 16.06 -6.04 -17.74
C GLU A 115 16.66 -4.66 -17.98
N GLN A 116 15.80 -3.64 -18.09
CA GLN A 116 16.22 -2.24 -18.20
C GLN A 116 15.65 -1.42 -17.06
N GLU A 117 16.48 -0.59 -16.43
CA GLU A 117 16.02 0.38 -15.43
C GLU A 117 15.45 1.61 -16.14
N VAL A 118 14.15 1.82 -15.99
CA VAL A 118 13.42 2.92 -16.62
C VAL A 118 13.21 4.03 -15.58
N ALA A 119 13.72 5.22 -15.91
CA ALA A 119 13.45 6.44 -15.16
C ALA A 119 11.95 6.77 -15.17
N LEU A 120 11.38 7.00 -13.99
CA LEU A 120 9.95 7.28 -13.86
C LEU A 120 9.66 8.77 -14.06
N THR A 121 8.63 9.04 -14.86
CA THR A 121 8.00 10.37 -14.91
C THR A 121 7.18 10.61 -13.64
N ARG A 122 6.93 11.88 -13.31
CA ARG A 122 6.11 12.26 -12.15
C ARG A 122 4.73 11.60 -12.22
N ARG A 123 4.08 11.63 -13.40
CA ARG A 123 2.79 10.99 -13.66
C ARG A 123 2.83 9.52 -13.35
N ARG A 124 3.82 8.81 -13.91
CA ARG A 124 3.90 7.37 -13.78
C ARG A 124 4.17 6.94 -12.35
N PHE A 125 5.06 7.62 -11.64
CA PHE A 125 5.31 7.40 -10.23
C PHE A 125 4.03 7.58 -9.39
N LEU A 126 3.37 8.73 -9.55
CA LEU A 126 2.14 9.05 -8.82
C LEU A 126 1.00 8.08 -9.15
N SER A 127 0.80 7.71 -10.42
CA SER A 127 -0.22 6.74 -10.80
C SER A 127 0.03 5.37 -10.19
N MET A 128 1.28 4.90 -10.15
CA MET A 128 1.61 3.63 -9.50
C MET A 128 1.38 3.69 -7.98
N MET A 129 1.72 4.81 -7.36
CA MET A 129 1.54 5.03 -5.92
C MET A 129 0.05 5.06 -5.52
N PHE A 130 -0.80 5.79 -6.24
CA PHE A 130 -2.26 5.81 -5.94
C PHE A 130 -2.95 4.48 -6.28
N ALA A 131 -2.47 3.76 -7.31
CA ALA A 131 -2.93 2.39 -7.57
C ALA A 131 -2.57 1.44 -6.41
N PHE A 132 -1.34 1.54 -5.89
CA PHE A 132 -0.90 0.79 -4.73
C PHE A 132 -1.72 1.10 -3.47
N LEU A 133 -1.89 2.39 -3.14
CA LEU A 133 -2.71 2.83 -2.01
C LEU A 133 -4.14 2.30 -2.09
N THR A 134 -4.73 2.29 -3.29
CA THR A 134 -6.07 1.72 -3.50
C THR A 134 -6.11 0.22 -3.19
N ALA A 135 -5.14 -0.54 -3.72
CA ALA A 135 -5.05 -1.98 -3.48
C ALA A 135 -4.76 -2.31 -2.00
N GLU A 136 -3.91 -1.52 -1.36
CA GLU A 136 -3.58 -1.64 0.07
C GLU A 136 -4.82 -1.39 0.95
N CYS A 137 -5.63 -0.37 0.66
CA CYS A 137 -6.89 -0.17 1.36
C CYS A 137 -7.83 -1.36 1.23
N VAL A 138 -7.95 -1.96 0.03
CA VAL A 138 -8.79 -3.15 -0.16
C VAL A 138 -8.30 -4.32 0.71
N ILE A 139 -6.99 -4.56 0.76
CA ILE A 139 -6.39 -5.58 1.63
C ILE A 139 -6.72 -5.30 3.11
N ILE A 140 -6.52 -4.06 3.56
CA ILE A 140 -6.78 -3.69 4.95
C ILE A 140 -8.27 -3.83 5.29
N ILE A 141 -9.17 -3.42 4.40
CA ILE A 141 -10.63 -3.53 4.59
C ILE A 141 -11.02 -5.01 4.72
N LEU A 142 -10.62 -5.86 3.77
CA LEU A 142 -10.97 -7.28 3.79
C LEU A 142 -10.34 -8.00 4.99
N GLY A 143 -9.09 -7.68 5.31
CA GLY A 143 -8.39 -8.22 6.47
C GLY A 143 -9.05 -7.80 7.80
N SER A 144 -9.47 -6.54 7.91
CA SER A 144 -10.16 -6.02 9.10
C SER A 144 -11.54 -6.64 9.27
N ILE A 145 -12.31 -6.78 8.18
CA ILE A 145 -13.61 -7.47 8.21
C ILE A 145 -13.41 -8.92 8.66
N GLY A 146 -12.46 -9.65 8.04
CA GLY A 146 -12.17 -11.02 8.41
C GLY A 146 -11.76 -11.17 9.88
N LEU A 147 -10.88 -10.29 10.37
CA LEU A 147 -10.44 -10.31 11.76
C LEU A 147 -11.57 -9.97 12.73
N LEU A 148 -12.42 -8.99 12.43
CA LEU A 148 -13.59 -8.65 13.26
C LEU A 148 -14.61 -9.79 13.32
N THR A 149 -14.84 -10.48 12.20
CA THR A 149 -15.73 -11.65 12.15
C THR A 149 -15.19 -12.80 12.98
N LEU A 150 -13.88 -13.09 12.88
CA LEU A 150 -13.25 -14.19 13.61
C LEU A 150 -13.03 -13.87 15.10
N ALA A 151 -12.77 -12.61 15.45
CA ALA A 151 -12.49 -12.22 16.83
C ALA A 151 -13.64 -12.53 17.80
N GLY A 152 -14.89 -12.42 17.35
CA GLY A 152 -16.07 -12.78 18.14
C GLY A 152 -16.12 -14.26 18.56
N ASP A 153 -15.50 -15.14 17.77
CA ASP A 153 -15.40 -16.58 18.03
C ASP A 153 -14.10 -16.95 18.77
N LEU A 154 -13.01 -16.22 18.51
CA LEU A 154 -11.70 -16.46 19.13
C LEU A 154 -11.68 -16.12 20.63
N ASP A 155 -12.44 -15.12 21.08
CA ASP A 155 -12.53 -14.73 22.50
C ASP A 155 -13.28 -15.78 23.36
N LYS A 156 -14.08 -16.65 22.73
CA LYS A 156 -14.86 -17.71 23.38
C LYS A 156 -14.28 -19.11 23.17
N SER A 157 -13.19 -19.20 22.44
CA SER A 157 -12.60 -20.45 21.97
C SER A 157 -11.53 -20.97 22.94
N SER A 158 -11.57 -22.26 23.26
CA SER A 158 -10.56 -22.96 24.09
C SER A 158 -9.21 -23.17 23.39
N ILE A 159 -8.93 -22.47 22.28
CA ILE A 159 -7.67 -22.60 21.55
C ILE A 159 -6.58 -21.76 22.26
N PRO A 160 -5.51 -22.39 22.80
CA PRO A 160 -4.54 -21.74 23.68
C PRO A 160 -3.69 -20.62 23.03
N TYR A 161 -3.83 -20.38 21.73
CA TYR A 161 -3.09 -19.35 20.99
C TYR A 161 -3.98 -18.36 20.24
N ALA A 162 -5.31 -18.45 20.38
CA ALA A 162 -6.27 -17.63 19.63
C ALA A 162 -6.06 -16.12 19.85
N SER A 163 -5.81 -15.71 21.10
CA SER A 163 -5.54 -14.31 21.47
C SER A 163 -4.24 -13.77 20.86
N THR A 164 -3.18 -14.60 20.83
CA THR A 164 -1.88 -14.23 20.28
C THR A 164 -1.92 -14.11 18.76
N ILE A 165 -2.61 -15.03 18.09
CA ILE A 165 -2.82 -14.99 16.62
C ILE A 165 -3.64 -13.76 16.25
N GLY A 166 -4.71 -13.45 16.99
CA GLY A 166 -5.51 -12.24 16.80
C GLY A 166 -4.66 -10.98 16.94
N ALA A 167 -3.88 -10.87 18.02
CA ALA A 167 -3.00 -9.73 18.25
C ALA A 167 -1.93 -9.56 17.16
N ALA A 168 -1.34 -10.67 16.69
CA ALA A 168 -0.38 -10.64 15.58
C ALA A 168 -1.04 -10.19 14.27
N ALA A 169 -2.25 -10.68 13.97
CA ALA A 169 -3.02 -10.25 12.80
C ALA A 169 -3.41 -8.76 12.90
N PHE A 170 -3.78 -8.27 14.08
CA PHE A 170 -4.03 -6.86 14.33
C PHE A 170 -2.78 -6.01 14.07
N LEU A 171 -1.62 -6.41 14.60
CA LEU A 171 -0.35 -5.70 14.36
C LEU A 171 0.06 -5.72 12.89
N LEU A 172 -0.20 -6.81 12.17
CA LEU A 172 0.00 -6.88 10.73
C LEU A 172 -0.90 -5.89 9.98
N ILE A 173 -2.17 -5.77 10.37
CA ILE A 173 -3.07 -4.75 9.81
C ILE A 173 -2.56 -3.33 10.12
N MET A 174 -2.06 -3.10 11.35
CA MET A 174 -1.46 -1.80 11.71
C MET A 174 -0.24 -1.47 10.85
N LEU A 175 0.57 -2.46 10.47
CA LEU A 175 1.72 -2.25 9.58
C LEU A 175 1.28 -1.65 8.24
N PHE A 176 0.33 -2.30 7.58
CA PHE A 176 -0.22 -1.82 6.31
C PHE A 176 -0.97 -0.50 6.48
N PHE A 177 -1.66 -0.30 7.61
CA PHE A 177 -2.32 0.97 7.90
C PHE A 177 -1.31 2.13 7.99
N PHE A 178 -0.22 1.98 8.72
CA PHE A 178 0.81 3.02 8.82
C PHE A 178 1.56 3.23 7.51
N GLN A 179 1.83 2.14 6.77
CA GLN A 179 2.40 2.21 5.42
C GLN A 179 1.50 3.04 4.48
N MET A 180 0.20 2.79 4.49
CA MET A 180 -0.79 3.55 3.74
C MET A 180 -0.79 5.03 4.14
N ILE A 181 -0.83 5.36 5.44
CA ILE A 181 -0.82 6.75 5.91
C ILE A 181 0.44 7.50 5.44
N LEU A 182 1.63 6.93 5.65
CA LEU A 182 2.90 7.56 5.28
C LEU A 182 3.03 7.73 3.77
N THR A 183 2.65 6.72 2.99
CA THR A 183 2.64 6.79 1.53
C THR A 183 1.65 7.85 1.03
N THR A 184 0.51 8.02 1.72
CA THR A 184 -0.47 9.07 1.41
C THR A 184 0.12 10.46 1.62
N PHE A 185 0.75 10.71 2.78
CA PHE A 185 1.43 11.98 3.04
C PHE A 185 2.54 12.25 2.01
N TRP A 186 3.28 11.21 1.63
CA TRP A 186 4.30 11.35 0.60
C TRP A 186 3.69 11.73 -0.76
N GLY A 187 2.56 11.13 -1.12
CA GLY A 187 1.82 11.49 -2.31
C GLY A 187 1.27 12.91 -2.30
N LEU A 188 0.75 13.36 -1.15
CA LEU A 188 0.29 14.73 -0.94
C LEU A 188 1.44 15.73 -1.05
N TYR A 189 2.63 15.41 -0.55
CA TYR A 189 3.82 16.24 -0.74
C TYR A 189 4.17 16.38 -2.24
N TYR A 190 4.14 15.30 -3.00
CA TYR A 190 4.39 15.37 -4.43
C TYR A 190 3.34 16.21 -5.17
N LEU A 191 2.05 16.04 -4.87
CA LEU A 191 0.98 16.78 -5.54
C LEU A 191 0.89 18.25 -5.10
N GLY A 192 1.03 18.52 -3.80
CA GLY A 192 0.86 19.84 -3.22
C GLY A 192 2.06 20.75 -3.45
N ASP A 193 3.27 20.23 -3.26
CA ASP A 193 4.50 21.03 -3.31
C ASP A 193 5.29 20.77 -4.59
N LYS A 194 5.67 19.51 -4.85
CA LYS A 194 6.64 19.19 -5.90
C LYS A 194 6.12 19.38 -7.32
N VAL A 195 4.82 19.20 -7.57
CA VAL A 195 4.20 19.43 -8.89
C VAL A 195 4.23 20.92 -9.28
N HIS A 196 4.28 21.83 -8.33
CA HIS A 196 4.31 23.28 -8.58
C HIS A 196 5.72 23.87 -8.69
N LYS A 197 6.73 23.13 -8.21
CA LYS A 197 8.14 23.51 -8.36
C LYS A 197 8.59 23.18 -9.78
N VAL A 198 8.85 24.24 -10.54
CA VAL A 198 9.60 24.18 -11.79
C VAL A 198 11.07 24.07 -11.38
N ASP A 199 11.64 22.89 -11.56
CA ASP A 199 13.10 22.69 -11.43
C ASP A 199 13.78 23.22 -12.71
#